data_AF-S6T4U5-F1
#
_entry.id   AF-S6T4U5-F1
#
_cell.length_a   1.000
_cell.length_b   1.000
_cell.length_c   1.000
_cell.angle_alpha   90.00
_cell.angle_beta   90.00
_cell.angle_gamma   90.00
#
_symmetry.space_group_name_H-M   'P 1'
#
loop_
_entity.id
_entity.type
_entity.pdbx_description
1 polymer ?
#
loop_
_entity_poly.entity_id
_entity_poly.type
_entity_poly.pdbx_seq_one_letter_code
_entity_poly.pdbx_strand_id
1 'polypeptide(L)'
;AGHEVGLHAWDHHGWQANAGRWNTKQLTEQIRLGVDCLSDILGHPVLCSAAAGWRADQRIVQAKQAFGFRYNSDCRGTSLFRPVLVDGSTGAPQIPVSLPTFDEVIGPQLQPQAFNGYILDRFTAQQLNVYTLHAEVEGIIMADGFRQLLKQAHARGIRFSPLGTLLPESVEQLPCAQVIRGTLPGREGWLGVQQ
;
A
#
# COMPACT_ATOMS: atom_id res chain seq x y z
N ALA A 1 -12.66 -5.29 -16.04
CA ALA A 1 -11.20 -5.53 -16.19
C ALA A 1 -10.62 -6.50 -15.13
N GLY A 2 -11.36 -6.85 -14.06
CA GLY A 2 -10.89 -7.83 -13.08
C GLY A 2 -9.85 -7.29 -12.09
N HIS A 3 -9.70 -5.96 -11.99
CA HIS A 3 -8.84 -5.34 -11.00
C HIS A 3 -9.49 -5.39 -9.62
N GLU A 4 -8.66 -5.55 -8.60
CA GLU A 4 -9.05 -5.44 -7.21
C GLU A 4 -9.26 -3.98 -6.82
N VAL A 5 -10.30 -3.70 -6.04
CA VAL A 5 -10.63 -2.36 -5.53
C VAL A 5 -10.64 -2.42 -4.02
N GLY A 6 -9.85 -1.55 -3.39
CA GLY A 6 -9.69 -1.46 -1.94
C GLY A 6 -9.87 -0.05 -1.42
N LEU A 7 -10.08 0.08 -0.11
CA LEU A 7 -10.18 1.38 0.55
C LEU A 7 -8.81 2.08 0.56
N HIS A 8 -8.78 3.32 0.08
CA HIS A 8 -7.60 4.17 0.22
C HIS A 8 -7.73 5.18 1.38
N ALA A 9 -8.83 5.94 1.37
CA ALA A 9 -9.31 6.80 2.45
C ALA A 9 -10.73 7.29 2.09
N TRP A 10 -11.47 7.78 3.09
CA TRP A 10 -12.68 8.60 2.85
C TRP A 10 -12.30 10.00 2.34
N ASP A 11 -11.48 10.70 3.10
CA ASP A 11 -10.84 11.96 2.72
C ASP A 11 -9.32 11.74 2.69
N HIS A 12 -8.75 11.71 1.49
CA HIS A 12 -7.32 11.47 1.30
C HIS A 12 -6.44 12.51 2.00
N HIS A 13 -6.78 13.79 1.84
CA HIS A 13 -6.02 14.88 2.46
C HIS A 13 -6.23 14.88 3.99
N GLY A 14 -7.48 14.74 4.44
CA GLY A 14 -7.82 14.63 5.85
C GLY A 14 -7.07 13.50 6.55
N TRP A 15 -6.99 12.33 5.92
CA TRP A 15 -6.23 11.19 6.44
C TRP A 15 -4.75 11.50 6.57
N GLN A 16 -4.11 11.99 5.49
CA GLN A 16 -2.68 12.25 5.52
C GLN A 16 -2.27 13.29 6.56
N ALA A 17 -3.09 14.33 6.75
CA ALA A 17 -2.84 15.39 7.70
C ALA A 17 -3.05 14.97 9.17
N ASN A 18 -4.04 14.11 9.44
CA ASN A 18 -4.57 13.94 10.80
C ASN A 18 -4.50 12.52 11.38
N ALA A 19 -4.25 11.46 10.59
CA ALA A 19 -4.25 10.07 11.08
C ALA A 19 -3.26 9.83 12.24
N GLY A 20 -2.18 10.62 12.29
CA GLY A 20 -1.21 10.58 13.38
C GLY A 20 -1.69 11.17 14.72
N ARG A 21 -2.83 11.88 14.72
CA ARG A 21 -3.34 12.65 15.86
C ARG A 21 -4.75 12.24 16.26
N TRP A 22 -5.54 11.73 15.33
CA TRP A 22 -6.89 11.24 15.61
C TRP A 22 -6.90 10.17 16.69
N ASN A 23 -7.92 10.24 17.54
CA ASN A 23 -8.21 9.19 18.51
C ASN A 23 -8.90 8.00 17.85
N THR A 24 -9.08 6.89 18.58
CA THR A 24 -9.68 5.65 18.06
C THR A 24 -11.07 5.85 17.45
N LYS A 25 -11.92 6.70 18.04
CA LYS A 25 -13.27 6.97 17.52
C LYS A 25 -13.20 7.67 16.17
N GLN A 26 -12.34 8.70 16.06
CA GLN A 26 -12.14 9.43 14.80
C GLN A 26 -11.54 8.53 13.71
N LEU A 27 -10.54 7.72 14.04
CA LEU A 27 -9.95 6.75 13.10
C LEU A 27 -11.00 5.78 12.58
N THR A 28 -11.77 5.17 13.48
CA THR A 28 -12.82 4.20 13.13
C THR A 28 -13.88 4.84 12.25
N GLU A 29 -14.33 6.05 12.58
CA GLU A 29 -15.35 6.75 11.80
C GLU A 29 -14.87 7.08 10.38
N GLN A 30 -13.63 7.55 10.22
CA GLN A 30 -13.08 7.85 8.89
C GLN A 30 -12.90 6.59 8.03
N ILE A 31 -12.54 5.46 8.64
CA ILE A 31 -12.50 4.17 7.93
C ILE A 31 -13.93 3.76 7.53
N ARG A 32 -14.89 3.82 8.46
CA ARG A 32 -16.29 3.46 8.24
C ARG A 32 -16.90 4.24 7.09
N LEU A 33 -16.77 5.56 7.08
CA LEU A 33 -17.30 6.40 5.99
C LEU A 33 -16.78 5.95 4.62
N GLY A 34 -15.48 5.61 4.53
CA GLY A 34 -14.87 5.14 3.30
C GLY A 34 -15.32 3.74 2.91
N VAL A 35 -15.37 2.80 3.86
CA VAL A 35 -15.85 1.43 3.63
C VAL A 35 -17.30 1.42 3.18
N ASP A 36 -18.18 2.15 3.88
CA ASP A 36 -19.61 2.17 3.60
C ASP A 36 -19.87 2.75 2.20
N CYS A 37 -19.28 3.91 1.90
CA CYS A 37 -19.42 4.55 0.59
C CYS A 37 -18.87 3.68 -0.54
N LEU A 38 -17.66 3.12 -0.39
CA LEU A 38 -17.07 2.31 -1.44
C LEU A 38 -17.81 0.97 -1.62
N SER A 39 -18.31 0.38 -0.53
CA SER A 39 -19.13 -0.85 -0.62
C SER A 39 -20.44 -0.60 -1.36
N ASP A 40 -21.08 0.55 -1.12
CA ASP A 40 -22.29 0.96 -1.85
C ASP A 40 -22.01 1.14 -3.35
N ILE A 41 -20.92 1.83 -3.71
CA ILE A 41 -20.49 2.01 -5.10
C ILE A 41 -20.20 0.67 -5.79
N LEU A 42 -19.56 -0.27 -5.08
CA LEU A 42 -19.20 -1.58 -5.62
C LEU A 42 -20.37 -2.57 -5.64
N GLY A 43 -21.41 -2.34 -4.84
CA GLY A 43 -22.51 -3.29 -4.61
C GLY A 43 -22.09 -4.54 -3.82
N HIS A 44 -20.90 -4.55 -3.22
CA HIS A 44 -20.38 -5.65 -2.41
C HIS A 44 -19.36 -5.12 -1.38
N PRO A 45 -19.04 -5.89 -0.31
CA PRO A 45 -18.09 -5.47 0.71
C PRO A 45 -16.70 -5.17 0.14
N VAL A 46 -16.02 -4.17 0.72
CA VAL A 46 -14.60 -3.89 0.47
C VAL A 46 -13.75 -4.88 1.25
N LEU A 47 -12.83 -5.57 0.57
CA LEU A 47 -12.06 -6.67 1.15
C LEU A 47 -10.60 -6.32 1.47
N CYS A 48 -10.09 -5.17 1.04
CA CYS A 48 -8.72 -4.77 1.30
C CYS A 48 -8.58 -3.26 1.44
N SER A 49 -7.46 -2.81 1.96
CA SER A 49 -7.16 -1.38 2.08
C SER A 49 -5.68 -1.06 1.91
N ALA A 50 -5.37 0.18 1.56
CA ALA A 50 -4.02 0.73 1.55
C ALA A 50 -4.07 2.17 2.03
N ALA A 51 -3.54 2.46 3.23
CA ALA A 51 -3.66 3.78 3.84
C ALA A 51 -3.05 4.89 2.97
N ALA A 52 -3.79 5.98 2.79
CA ALA A 52 -3.32 7.18 2.09
C ALA A 52 -1.95 7.65 2.61
N GLY A 53 -1.00 7.77 1.69
CA GLY A 53 0.39 8.14 1.98
C GLY A 53 1.15 7.19 2.90
N TRP A 54 0.66 5.96 3.09
CA TRP A 54 1.11 4.98 4.09
C TRP A 54 1.09 5.56 5.51
N ARG A 55 0.16 6.47 5.81
CA ARG A 55 0.00 7.04 7.14
C ARG A 55 -0.74 6.02 8.01
N ALA A 56 0.01 5.05 8.54
CA ALA A 56 -0.49 4.00 9.41
C ALA A 56 0.51 3.67 10.52
N ASP A 57 -0.02 3.50 11.74
CA ASP A 57 0.69 2.97 12.90
C ASP A 57 -0.18 1.90 13.57
N GLN A 58 0.29 1.34 14.67
CA GLN A 58 -0.43 0.29 15.40
C GLN A 58 -1.87 0.68 15.80
N ARG A 59 -2.16 1.96 16.05
CA ARG A 59 -3.52 2.42 16.39
C ARG A 59 -4.45 2.30 15.20
N ILE A 60 -3.93 2.52 14.00
CA ILE A 60 -4.67 2.41 12.73
C ILE A 60 -4.87 0.95 12.37
N VAL A 61 -3.85 0.10 12.55
CA VAL A 61 -3.99 -1.36 12.40
C VAL A 61 -5.11 -1.88 13.32
N GLN A 62 -5.10 -1.46 14.59
CA GLN A 62 -6.13 -1.84 15.55
C GLN A 62 -7.54 -1.37 15.12
N ALA A 63 -7.66 -0.12 14.66
CA ALA A 63 -8.94 0.43 14.22
C ALA A 63 -9.50 -0.30 12.99
N LYS A 64 -8.63 -0.70 12.06
CA LYS A 64 -9.02 -1.42 10.84
C LYS A 64 -9.51 -2.85 11.10
N GLN A 65 -9.12 -3.48 12.22
CA GLN A 65 -9.43 -4.88 12.48
C GLN A 65 -10.95 -5.15 12.49
N ALA A 66 -11.75 -4.20 12.99
CA ALA A 66 -13.21 -4.34 13.06
C ALA A 66 -13.90 -4.37 11.68
N PHE A 67 -13.20 -3.98 10.60
CA PHE A 67 -13.74 -3.90 9.25
C PHE A 67 -13.54 -5.18 8.43
N GLY A 68 -12.84 -6.18 8.97
CA GLY A 68 -12.75 -7.51 8.35
C GLY A 68 -12.00 -7.55 7.02
N PHE A 69 -11.07 -6.63 6.77
CA PHE A 69 -10.22 -6.67 5.57
C PHE A 69 -9.44 -7.98 5.50
N ARG A 70 -9.40 -8.61 4.32
CA ARG A 70 -8.59 -9.78 4.00
C ARG A 70 -7.09 -9.48 4.11
N TYR A 71 -6.68 -8.26 3.78
CA TYR A 71 -5.33 -7.74 4.01
C TYR A 71 -5.32 -6.21 3.94
N ASN A 72 -4.20 -5.61 4.36
CA ASN A 72 -3.92 -4.19 4.16
C ASN A 72 -2.53 -3.98 3.56
N SER A 73 -2.31 -2.84 2.90
CA SER A 73 -1.02 -2.43 2.32
C SER A 73 -0.64 -1.05 2.87
N ASP A 74 -0.46 -0.99 4.18
CA ASP A 74 -0.44 0.27 4.93
C ASP A 74 0.95 0.87 5.16
N CYS A 75 2.01 0.13 4.80
CA CYS A 75 3.36 0.45 5.21
C CYS A 75 4.40 0.16 4.13
N ARG A 76 5.62 0.67 4.35
CA ARG A 76 6.84 0.21 3.70
C ARG A 76 7.37 -1.04 4.39
N GLY A 77 7.86 -2.00 3.63
CA GLY A 77 8.38 -3.25 4.18
C GLY A 77 8.96 -4.15 3.09
N THR A 78 9.45 -5.31 3.49
CA THR A 78 10.17 -6.24 2.61
C THR A 78 9.54 -7.63 2.53
N SER A 79 8.58 -7.94 3.40
CA SER A 79 7.89 -9.23 3.42
C SER A 79 6.45 -9.09 3.91
N LEU A 80 5.59 -10.04 3.54
CA LEU A 80 4.25 -10.16 4.11
C LEU A 80 4.36 -10.53 5.58
N PHE A 81 3.46 -10.00 6.41
CA PHE A 81 3.43 -10.30 7.83
C PHE A 81 2.03 -10.18 8.41
N ARG A 82 1.82 -10.71 9.61
CA ARG A 82 0.62 -10.42 10.40
C ARG A 82 0.98 -9.45 11.53
N PRO A 83 0.27 -8.31 11.65
CA PRO A 83 0.53 -7.40 12.74
C PRO A 83 0.07 -7.98 14.07
N VAL A 84 0.83 -7.78 15.14
CA VAL A 84 0.40 -8.14 16.51
C VAL A 84 -0.50 -7.03 17.06
N LEU A 85 -1.69 -7.36 17.53
CA LEU A 85 -2.67 -6.44 18.12
C LEU A 85 -2.37 -6.16 19.59
N VAL A 86 -3.07 -5.18 20.18
CA VAL A 86 -2.86 -4.77 21.58
C VAL A 86 -3.12 -5.91 22.58
N ASP A 87 -4.05 -6.81 22.25
CA ASP A 87 -4.38 -7.98 23.08
C ASP A 87 -3.44 -9.19 22.86
N GLY A 88 -2.41 -9.04 22.02
CA GLY A 88 -1.46 -10.09 21.67
C GLY A 88 -1.93 -11.03 20.56
N SER A 89 -3.16 -10.90 20.08
CA SER A 89 -3.63 -11.65 18.91
C SER A 89 -3.06 -11.09 17.61
N THR A 90 -3.23 -11.79 16.49
CA THR A 90 -2.74 -11.34 15.17
C THR A 90 -3.85 -10.74 14.33
N GLY A 91 -3.60 -9.56 13.78
CA GLY A 91 -4.52 -8.85 12.89
C GLY A 91 -4.51 -9.36 11.44
N ALA A 92 -5.27 -8.68 10.60
CA ALA A 92 -5.28 -8.89 9.15
C ALA A 92 -3.86 -8.73 8.54
N PRO A 93 -3.43 -9.61 7.63
CA PRO A 93 -2.12 -9.55 7.01
C PRO A 93 -1.79 -8.19 6.39
N GLN A 94 -0.52 -7.81 6.43
CA GLN A 94 0.03 -6.67 5.71
C GLN A 94 0.78 -7.17 4.47
N ILE A 95 0.54 -6.51 3.33
CA ILE A 95 1.30 -6.64 2.09
C ILE A 95 2.01 -5.29 1.89
N PRO A 96 3.25 -5.11 2.39
CA PRO A 96 3.89 -3.80 2.38
C PRO A 96 4.33 -3.37 0.98
N VAL A 97 4.40 -2.07 0.75
CA VAL A 97 5.00 -1.52 -0.47
C VAL A 97 6.52 -1.63 -0.37
N SER A 98 7.12 -2.45 -1.23
CA SER A 98 8.54 -2.77 -1.19
C SER A 98 9.37 -2.01 -2.22
N LEU A 99 8.76 -1.60 -3.34
CA LEU A 99 9.46 -0.91 -4.43
C LEU A 99 9.27 0.61 -4.34
N PRO A 100 10.30 1.41 -4.69
CA PRO A 100 10.19 2.87 -4.62
C PRO A 100 9.18 3.41 -5.65
N THR A 101 8.58 4.55 -5.32
CA THR A 101 7.75 5.32 -6.28
C THR A 101 8.59 6.30 -7.07
N PHE A 102 8.02 6.85 -8.14
CA PHE A 102 8.70 7.84 -8.99
C PHE A 102 9.18 9.05 -8.18
N ASP A 103 8.30 9.65 -7.38
CA ASP A 103 8.55 10.82 -6.54
C ASP A 103 9.62 10.59 -5.46
N GLU A 104 9.87 9.33 -5.05
CA GLU A 104 10.88 9.01 -4.05
C GLU A 104 12.30 8.98 -4.58
N VAL A 105 12.48 8.72 -5.88
CA VAL A 105 13.81 8.45 -6.46
C VAL A 105 14.24 9.46 -7.50
N ILE A 106 13.31 10.18 -8.10
CA ILE A 106 13.64 11.22 -9.07
C ILE A 106 14.29 12.40 -8.37
N GLY A 107 15.40 12.86 -8.94
CA GLY A 107 16.20 13.93 -8.38
C GLY A 107 17.54 14.06 -9.09
N PRO A 108 18.53 14.74 -8.49
CA PRO A 108 19.83 14.95 -9.10
C PRO A 108 20.53 13.65 -9.52
N GLN A 109 20.34 12.55 -8.77
CA GLN A 109 20.97 11.25 -9.08
C GLN A 109 20.20 10.39 -10.10
N LEU A 110 18.90 10.65 -10.33
CA LEU A 110 18.10 9.87 -11.27
C LEU A 110 17.15 10.79 -12.03
N GLN A 111 17.41 10.91 -13.34
CA GLN A 111 16.59 11.71 -14.23
C GLN A 111 15.28 10.98 -14.59
N PRO A 112 14.16 11.69 -14.81
CA PRO A 112 12.86 11.11 -15.15
C PRO A 112 12.90 10.04 -16.25
N GLN A 113 13.70 10.26 -17.30
CA GLN A 113 13.80 9.38 -18.46
C GLN A 113 14.47 8.03 -18.14
N ALA A 114 15.28 7.97 -17.07
CA ALA A 114 15.96 6.76 -16.62
C ALA A 114 15.10 5.91 -15.67
N PHE A 115 13.95 6.42 -15.22
CA PHE A 115 13.11 5.77 -14.20
C PHE A 115 12.70 4.35 -14.58
N ASN A 116 12.24 4.14 -15.82
CA ASN A 116 11.75 2.83 -16.26
C ASN A 116 12.82 1.75 -16.14
N GLY A 117 14.05 2.02 -16.59
CA GLY A 117 15.17 1.09 -16.41
C GLY A 117 15.45 0.85 -14.93
N TYR A 118 15.55 1.92 -14.16
CA TYR A 118 15.84 1.89 -12.72
C TYR A 118 14.84 1.04 -11.92
N ILE A 119 13.54 1.17 -12.18
CA ILE A 119 12.50 0.43 -11.45
C ILE A 119 12.41 -1.01 -11.94
N LEU A 120 12.55 -1.25 -13.25
CA LEU A 120 12.52 -2.61 -13.82
C LEU A 120 13.69 -3.47 -13.35
N ASP A 121 14.86 -2.88 -13.09
CA ASP A 121 16.03 -3.58 -12.55
C ASP A 121 15.85 -4.02 -11.08
N ARG A 122 14.82 -3.51 -10.38
CA ARG A 122 14.52 -3.86 -8.99
C ARG A 122 13.50 -4.98 -8.83
N PHE A 123 12.79 -5.34 -9.90
CA PHE A 123 11.92 -6.52 -9.84
C PHE A 123 12.78 -7.78 -9.75
N THR A 124 12.67 -8.52 -8.65
CA THR A 124 13.44 -9.76 -8.43
C THR A 124 12.56 -10.88 -7.90
N ALA A 125 12.73 -12.10 -8.41
CA ALA A 125 11.86 -13.23 -8.05
C ALA A 125 11.97 -13.65 -6.57
N GLN A 126 13.09 -13.33 -5.91
CA GLN A 126 13.39 -13.70 -4.53
C GLN A 126 12.88 -12.68 -3.50
N GLN A 127 12.31 -11.55 -3.93
CA GLN A 127 11.84 -10.48 -3.05
C GLN A 127 10.36 -10.19 -3.27
N LEU A 128 9.77 -9.50 -2.29
CA LEU A 128 8.45 -8.92 -2.45
C LEU A 128 8.51 -7.80 -3.50
N ASN A 129 7.62 -7.82 -4.50
CA ASN A 129 7.55 -6.81 -5.55
C ASN A 129 6.20 -6.10 -5.53
N VAL A 130 6.05 -5.10 -4.64
CA VAL A 130 4.85 -4.29 -4.55
C VAL A 130 5.21 -2.87 -5.00
N TYR A 131 4.73 -2.53 -6.20
CA TYR A 131 4.97 -1.25 -6.87
C TYR A 131 3.71 -0.40 -6.82
N THR A 132 3.86 0.87 -6.43
CA THR A 132 2.76 1.85 -6.35
C THR A 132 2.87 2.83 -7.51
N LEU A 133 1.73 3.19 -8.09
CA LEU A 133 1.58 4.19 -9.14
C LEU A 133 0.33 5.05 -8.87
N HIS A 134 0.30 6.25 -9.43
CA HIS A 134 -0.80 7.19 -9.31
C HIS A 134 -1.48 7.38 -10.66
N ALA A 135 -2.81 7.31 -10.68
CA ALA A 135 -3.55 7.43 -11.94
C ALA A 135 -3.37 8.84 -12.55
N GLU A 136 -3.32 9.87 -11.71
CA GLU A 136 -3.18 11.26 -12.10
C GLU A 136 -1.80 11.61 -12.68
N VAL A 137 -0.75 10.85 -12.32
CA VAL A 137 0.61 11.06 -12.84
C VAL A 137 0.92 10.03 -13.92
N GLU A 138 1.10 8.76 -13.55
CA GLU A 138 1.49 7.68 -14.46
C GLU A 138 0.40 7.30 -15.46
N GLY A 139 -0.88 7.55 -15.13
CA GLY A 139 -2.00 7.28 -16.01
C GLY A 139 -2.34 8.40 -17.00
N ILE A 140 -1.90 9.64 -16.75
CA ILE A 140 -2.23 10.82 -17.56
C ILE A 140 -0.95 11.50 -18.06
N ILE A 141 -0.25 12.22 -17.18
CA ILE A 141 0.90 13.06 -17.54
C ILE A 141 2.05 12.21 -18.11
N MET A 142 2.29 11.05 -17.51
CA MET A 142 3.35 10.12 -17.89
C MET A 142 2.82 8.87 -18.59
N ALA A 143 1.62 8.92 -19.18
CA ALA A 143 0.96 7.77 -19.79
C ALA A 143 1.83 7.03 -20.82
N ASP A 144 2.57 7.77 -21.66
CA ASP A 144 3.48 7.16 -22.64
C ASP A 144 4.66 6.46 -21.97
N GLY A 145 5.24 7.08 -20.94
CA GLY A 145 6.29 6.48 -20.12
C GLY A 145 5.81 5.19 -19.44
N PHE A 146 4.59 5.20 -18.91
CA PHE A 146 3.97 4.03 -18.29
C PHE A 146 3.69 2.91 -19.32
N ARG A 147 3.18 3.24 -20.52
CA ARG A 147 3.02 2.26 -21.61
C ARG A 147 4.35 1.62 -22.01
N GLN A 148 5.44 2.39 -22.02
CA GLN A 148 6.78 1.85 -22.27
C GLN A 148 7.24 0.93 -21.14
N LEU A 149 7.01 1.32 -19.88
CA LEU A 149 7.31 0.50 -18.71
C LEU A 149 6.62 -0.86 -18.80
N LEU A 150 5.33 -0.89 -19.17
CA LEU A 150 4.57 -2.14 -19.34
C LEU A 150 5.14 -3.03 -20.46
N LYS A 151 5.50 -2.45 -21.62
CA LYS A 151 6.13 -3.19 -22.72
C LYS A 151 7.49 -3.79 -22.31
N GLN A 152 8.31 -3.01 -21.63
CA GLN A 152 9.63 -3.45 -21.16
C GLN A 152 9.51 -4.49 -20.04
N ALA A 153 8.57 -4.32 -19.11
CA ALA A 153 8.24 -5.32 -18.09
C ALA A 153 7.88 -6.67 -18.73
N HIS A 154 6.99 -6.64 -19.73
CA HIS A 154 6.59 -7.84 -20.47
C HIS A 154 7.78 -8.50 -21.18
N ALA A 155 8.62 -7.73 -21.86
CA ALA A 155 9.84 -8.24 -22.50
C ALA A 155 10.84 -8.87 -21.51
N ARG A 156 10.82 -8.44 -20.23
CA ARG A 156 11.61 -9.03 -19.14
C ARG A 156 10.90 -10.18 -18.42
N GLY A 157 9.72 -10.59 -18.86
CA GLY A 157 8.93 -11.66 -18.22
C GLY A 157 8.24 -11.25 -16.91
N ILE A 158 8.18 -9.96 -16.59
CA ILE A 158 7.49 -9.45 -15.41
C ILE A 158 5.98 -9.46 -15.68
N ARG A 159 5.21 -10.00 -14.74
CA ARG A 159 3.75 -10.05 -14.79
C ARG A 159 3.16 -9.30 -13.60
N PHE A 160 2.20 -8.44 -13.88
CA PHE A 160 1.45 -7.72 -12.84
C PHE A 160 0.21 -8.54 -12.45
N SER A 161 -0.03 -8.65 -11.15
CA SER A 161 -1.19 -9.31 -10.58
C SER A 161 -1.82 -8.44 -9.49
N PRO A 162 -3.11 -8.64 -9.17
CA PRO A 162 -3.72 -8.01 -8.00
C PRO A 162 -2.94 -8.32 -6.71
N LEU A 163 -2.85 -7.37 -5.78
CA LEU A 163 -2.09 -7.56 -4.53
C LEU A 163 -2.58 -8.76 -3.74
N GLY A 164 -3.90 -8.99 -3.70
CA GLY A 164 -4.50 -10.10 -2.98
C GLY A 164 -4.03 -11.50 -3.44
N THR A 165 -3.38 -11.63 -4.61
CA THR A 165 -2.79 -12.90 -5.08
C THR A 165 -1.47 -13.22 -4.41
N LEU A 166 -0.84 -12.26 -3.71
CA LEU A 166 0.40 -12.48 -2.96
C LEU A 166 0.16 -13.16 -1.61
N LEU A 167 -1.08 -13.18 -1.12
CA LEU A 167 -1.40 -13.86 0.13
C LEU A 167 -1.24 -15.38 -0.01
N PRO A 168 -0.59 -16.04 0.95
CA PRO A 168 -0.56 -17.50 0.98
C PRO A 168 -1.94 -18.07 1.33
N GLU A 169 -2.13 -19.37 1.09
CA GLU A 169 -3.35 -20.08 1.51
C GLU A 169 -3.50 -20.09 3.03
N SER A 170 -2.39 -20.22 3.77
CA SER A 170 -2.36 -20.21 5.23
C SER A 170 -1.66 -18.96 5.76
N VAL A 171 -2.42 -17.89 5.96
CA VAL A 171 -1.89 -16.60 6.46
C VAL A 171 -1.32 -16.71 7.88
N GLU A 172 -1.72 -17.73 8.65
CA GLU A 172 -1.20 -18.07 9.97
C GLU A 172 0.30 -18.40 9.97
N GLN A 173 0.86 -18.79 8.82
CA GLN A 173 2.29 -19.08 8.67
C GLN A 173 3.13 -17.83 8.42
N LEU A 174 2.50 -16.67 8.16
CA LEU A 174 3.22 -15.42 7.98
C LEU A 174 3.91 -15.02 9.29
N PRO A 175 5.12 -14.43 9.22
CA PRO A 175 5.80 -13.92 10.40
C PRO A 175 4.95 -12.83 11.05
N CYS A 176 5.09 -12.70 12.37
CA CYS A 176 4.54 -11.56 13.10
C CYS A 176 5.48 -10.37 12.98
N ALA A 177 4.93 -9.18 12.81
CA ALA A 177 5.67 -7.92 12.84
C ALA A 177 4.76 -6.79 13.34
N GLN A 178 5.24 -5.56 13.35
CA GLN A 178 4.46 -4.37 13.69
C GLN A 178 4.50 -3.32 12.59
N VAL A 179 3.49 -2.44 12.59
CA VAL A 179 3.52 -1.20 11.81
C VAL A 179 3.84 -0.07 12.77
N ILE A 180 5.07 0.44 12.70
CA ILE A 180 5.52 1.59 13.48
C ILE A 180 5.65 2.82 12.61
N ARG A 181 5.72 4.00 13.23
CA ARG A 181 6.03 5.23 12.49
C ARG A 181 7.53 5.27 12.19
N GLY A 182 7.88 5.40 10.92
CA GLY A 182 9.23 5.66 10.45
C GLY A 182 9.25 6.82 9.46
N THR A 183 10.40 7.04 8.83
CA THR A 183 10.60 8.01 7.76
C THR A 183 11.28 7.33 6.58
N LEU A 184 11.16 7.93 5.40
CA LEU A 184 11.86 7.49 4.20
C LEU A 184 12.64 8.70 3.66
N PRO A 185 13.94 8.56 3.32
CA PRO A 185 14.69 9.62 2.68
C PRO A 185 13.97 10.15 1.44
N GLY A 186 13.92 11.48 1.27
CA GLY A 186 13.23 12.12 0.14
C GLY A 186 11.72 12.30 0.31
N ARG A 187 11.12 11.81 1.41
CA ARG A 187 9.69 11.94 1.67
C ARG A 187 9.40 12.73 2.95
N GLU A 188 8.47 13.66 2.88
CA GLU A 188 8.10 14.48 4.03
C GLU A 188 7.16 13.77 5.02
N GLY A 189 7.51 13.89 6.30
CA GLY A 189 6.76 13.34 7.41
C GLY A 189 6.88 11.82 7.57
N TRP A 190 6.18 11.31 8.57
CA TRP A 190 6.21 9.88 8.92
C TRP A 190 5.40 8.97 7.97
N LEU A 191 5.71 7.68 7.97
CA LEU A 191 4.89 6.66 7.34
C LEU A 191 4.95 5.38 8.17
N GLY A 192 4.03 4.46 7.92
CA GLY A 192 4.09 3.12 8.48
C GLY A 192 5.29 2.38 7.89
N VAL A 193 6.13 1.82 8.74
CA VAL A 193 7.20 0.90 8.35
C VAL A 193 7.05 -0.42 9.10
N GLN A 194 7.34 -1.51 8.41
CA GLN A 194 7.43 -2.85 8.98
C GLN A 194 8.61 -2.92 9.97
N GLN A 195 8.38 -3.43 11.16
CA GLN A 195 9.39 -3.72 12.18
C GLN A 195 9.18 -5.08 12.83
#